data_AF-A0A072UCT8-F1
#
_entry.id   AF-A0A072UCT8-F1
#
_cell.length_a   1.000
_cell.length_b   1.000
_cell.length_c   1.000
_cell.angle_alpha   90.00
_cell.angle_beta   90.00
_cell.angle_gamma   90.00
#
_symmetry.space_group_name_H-M   'P 1'
#
loop_
_entity.id
_entity.type
_entity.pdbx_description
1 polymer ?
#
loop_
_entity_poly.entity_id
_entity_poly.type
_entity_poly.pdbx_seq_one_letter_code
_entity_poly.pdbx_strand_id
1 'polypeptide(L)' 'MGGGMEAKKNKYIEDWGTARENLEHNFRWSRRNLLLVGIFGIALPVLVYKGIVKEFVSHFHFHLLLSFSILLYD' A
#
# COMPACT_ATOMS: atom_id res chain seq x y z
N MET A 1 20.14 -33.56 -0.40
CA MET A 1 18.83 -32.88 -0.34
C MET A 1 17.78 -33.96 -0.59
N GLY A 2 16.87 -34.20 0.37
CA GLY A 2 15.96 -35.34 0.37
C GLY A 2 15.03 -35.34 -0.86
N GLY A 3 15.38 -36.15 -1.85
CA GLY A 3 14.52 -36.47 -2.99
C GLY A 3 13.46 -37.46 -2.53
N GLY A 4 12.22 -37.02 -2.43
CA GLY A 4 11.16 -37.90 -1.92
C GLY A 4 9.73 -37.39 -2.04
N MET A 5 9.48 -36.24 -2.68
CA MET A 5 8.12 -35.79 -2.99
C MET A 5 8.11 -35.14 -4.37
N GLU A 6 8.20 -35.97 -5.41
CA GLU A 6 7.93 -35.51 -6.77
C GLU A 6 6.42 -35.35 -6.94
N ALA A 7 5.88 -34.22 -6.47
CA ALA A 7 4.58 -33.77 -6.94
C ALA A 7 4.62 -33.76 -8.47
N LYS A 8 3.58 -34.28 -9.13
CA LYS A 8 3.51 -34.36 -10.59
C LYS A 8 3.68 -32.97 -11.18
N LYS A 9 4.87 -32.68 -11.72
CA LYS A 9 5.19 -31.36 -12.28
C LYS A 9 4.20 -31.01 -13.38
N ASN A 10 3.57 -29.85 -13.24
CA ASN A 10 2.71 -29.28 -14.26
C ASN A 10 3.44 -28.12 -14.91
N LYS A 11 3.82 -28.29 -16.18
CA LYS A 11 4.52 -27.27 -16.97
C LYS A 11 3.90 -25.88 -16.82
N TYR A 12 2.57 -25.76 -16.87
CA TYR A 12 1.90 -24.46 -16.79
C TYR A 12 2.04 -23.80 -15.41
N ILE A 13 2.13 -24.59 -14.33
CA ILE A 13 2.30 -24.10 -12.96
C ILE A 13 3.75 -23.67 -12.74
N GLU A 14 4.71 -24.49 -13.20
CA GLU A 14 6.14 -24.18 -13.13
C GLU A 14 6.49 -22.93 -13.96
N ASP A 15 5.97 -22.82 -15.18
CA ASP A 15 6.19 -21.66 -16.05
C ASP A 15 5.56 -20.40 -15.45
N TRP A 16 4.37 -20.50 -14.85
CA TRP A 16 3.72 -19.37 -14.18
C TRP A 16 4.48 -18.93 -12.92
N GLY A 17 4.95 -19.86 -12.09
CA GLY A 17 5.80 -19.56 -10.93
C GLY A 17 7.09 -18.88 -11.37
N THR A 18 7.77 -19.46 -12.35
CA THR A 18 9.00 -18.91 -12.94
C THR A 18 8.80 -17.51 -13.50
N ALA A 19 7.68 -17.24 -14.18
CA ALA A 19 7.38 -15.92 -14.71
C ALA A 19 7.17 -14.87 -13.60
N ARG A 20 6.57 -15.26 -12.47
CA ARG A 20 6.32 -14.36 -11.33
C ARG A 20 7.58 -14.05 -10.54
N GLU A 21 8.44 -15.04 -10.35
CA GLU A 21 9.71 -14.91 -9.65
C GLU A 21 10.71 -14.04 -10.43
N ASN A 22 10.55 -13.92 -11.75
CA ASN A 22 11.45 -13.19 -12.65
C ASN A 22 10.78 -11.98 -13.32
N LEU A 23 9.76 -11.39 -12.70
CA LEU A 23 9.03 -10.25 -13.27
C LEU A 23 9.92 -9.03 -13.49
N GLU A 24 10.93 -8.84 -12.64
CA GLU A 24 11.88 -7.74 -12.68
C GLU A 24 12.70 -7.72 -13.98
N HIS A 25 13.02 -8.89 -14.54
CA HIS A 25 13.76 -8.99 -15.80
C HIS A 25 12.93 -8.50 -17.00
N ASN A 26 11.60 -8.60 -16.89
CA ASN A 26 10.66 -8.19 -17.94
C ASN A 26 10.13 -6.76 -17.72
N PHE A 27 10.45 -6.15 -16.58
CA PHE A 27 9.99 -4.81 -16.26
C PHE A 27 10.62 -3.76 -17.17
N ARG A 28 9.80 -2.79 -17.62
CA ARG A 28 10.25 -1.68 -18.46
C ARG A 28 9.71 -0.37 -17.96
N TRP A 29 10.52 0.69 -18.03
CA TRP A 29 10.08 2.06 -17.77
C TRP A 29 9.29 2.61 -18.95
N SER A 30 8.01 2.22 -19.03
CA SER A 30 7.04 2.78 -19.97
C SER A 30 6.30 3.96 -19.33
N ARG A 31 5.66 4.80 -20.15
CA ARG A 31 4.79 5.89 -19.65
C ARG A 31 3.69 5.37 -18.73
N ARG A 32 3.11 4.20 -19.06
CA ARG A 32 2.08 3.56 -18.23
C ARG A 32 2.65 3.10 -16.89
N ASN A 33 3.83 2.48 -16.89
CA ASN A 33 4.45 1.98 -15.66
C ASN A 33 4.90 3.14 -14.76
N LEU A 34 5.43 4.23 -15.33
CA LEU A 34 5.75 5.46 -14.60
C LEU A 34 4.50 6.08 -13.97
N LEU A 35 3.37 6.13 -14.69
CA LEU A 35 2.10 6.59 -14.14
C LEU A 35 1.66 5.73 -12.94
N LEU A 36 1.71 4.41 -13.09
CA LEU A 36 1.32 3.48 -12.02
C LEU A 36 2.22 3.62 -10.79
N VAL A 37 3.53 3.71 -10.98
CA VAL A 37 4.49 3.94 -9.89
C VAL A 37 4.23 5.29 -9.23
N GLY A 38 3.94 6.35 -9.99
CA GLY A 38 3.63 7.67 -9.43
C GLY A 38 2.34 7.67 -8.61
N ILE A 39 1.27 7.04 -9.11
CA ILE A 39 -0.02 6.99 -8.41
C ILE A 39 0.09 6.14 -7.14
N PHE A 40 0.53 4.89 -7.28
CA PHE A 40 0.51 3.93 -6.17
C PHE A 40 1.71 4.06 -5.25
N GLY A 41 2.87 4.46 -5.76
CA GLY A 41 4.09 4.63 -4.96
C GLY A 41 4.20 5.99 -4.26
N ILE A 42 3.54 7.04 -4.76
CA ILE A 42 3.68 8.40 -4.21
C ILE A 42 2.32 9.02 -3.89
N ALA A 43 1.45 9.19 -4.89
CA ALA A 43 0.24 10.00 -4.73
C ALA A 43 -0.70 9.42 -3.66
N LEU A 44 -1.01 8.13 -3.74
CA LEU A 44 -1.89 7.46 -2.79
C LEU A 44 -1.37 7.52 -1.34
N PRO A 45 -0.13 7.09 -1.03
CA PRO A 45 0.41 7.20 0.33
C PRO A 45 0.37 8.63 0.89
N VAL A 46 0.71 9.64 0.07
CA VAL A 46 0.70 11.04 0.50
C VAL A 46 -0.72 11.53 0.79
N LEU A 47 -1.68 11.20 -0.08
CA LEU A 47 -3.08 11.59 0.11
C LEU A 47 -3.67 10.95 1.36
N VAL A 48 -3.41 9.66 1.57
CA VAL A 48 -3.86 8.93 2.77
C VAL A 48 -3.27 9.56 4.02
N TYR A 49 -1.95 9.79 4.05
CA TYR A 49 -1.29 10.42 5.19
C TYR A 49 -1.90 11.81 5.49
N LYS A 50 -2.01 12.68 4.48
CA LYS A 50 -2.58 14.01 4.65
C LYS A 50 -4.03 13.98 5.10
N GLY A 51 -4.83 13.03 4.58
CA GLY A 51 -6.22 12.82 5.00
C GLY A 51 -6.32 12.49 6.48
N ILE A 52 -5.58 11.47 6.92
CA ILE A 52 -5.57 11.02 8.33
C ILE A 52 -5.07 12.13 9.25
N VAL A 53 -3.96 12.80 8.92
CA VAL A 53 -3.42 13.87 9.77
C VAL A 53 -4.41 15.03 9.88
N LYS A 54 -5.03 15.44 8.77
CA LYS A 54 -6.04 16.50 8.81
C LYS A 54 -7.24 16.11 9.67
N GLU A 55 -7.73 14.89 9.55
CA GLU A 55 -8.83 14.38 10.36
C GLU A 55 -8.46 14.36 11.84
N PHE A 56 -7.30 13.80 12.18
CA PHE A 56 -6.80 13.72 13.55
C PHE A 56 -6.66 15.10 14.19
N VAL A 57 -6.03 16.06 13.50
CA VAL A 57 -5.84 17.43 13.99
C VAL A 57 -7.18 18.16 14.13
N SER A 58 -8.09 18.00 13.18
CA SER A 58 -9.40 18.67 13.23
C SER A 58 -10.27 18.12 14.37
N HIS A 59 -10.29 16.80 14.54
CA HIS A 59 -11.04 16.14 15.60
C HIS A 59 -10.46 16.48 16.98
N PHE A 60 -9.14 16.53 17.13
CA PHE A 60 -8.49 16.91 18.38
C PHE A 60 -8.80 18.36 18.78
N HIS A 61 -8.74 19.32 17.85
CA HIS A 61 -9.09 20.72 18.14
C HIS A 61 -10.55 20.87 18.55
N PHE A 62 -11.48 20.22 17.85
CA PHE A 62 -12.90 20.29 18.20
C PHE A 62 -13.16 19.75 19.61
N HIS A 63 -12.56 18.61 19.96
CA HIS A 63 -12.75 18.00 21.26
C HIS A 63 -12.10 18.82 22.40
N LEU A 64 -10.94 19.42 22.15
CA LEU A 64 -10.28 20.32 23.10
C LEU A 64 -11.12 21.58 23.36
N LEU A 65 -11.64 22.22 22.30
CA LEU A 65 -12.47 23.41 22.41
C LEU A 65 -13.79 23.15 23.13
N LEU A 66 -14.40 21.98 22.90
CA LEU A 66 -15.60 21.55 23.62
C LEU A 66 -15.32 21.38 25.11
N SER A 67 -14.22 20.71 25.48
CA SER A 67 -13.81 20.52 26.88
C SER A 67 -13.54 21.85 27.59
N PHE A 68 -12.87 22.80 26.94
CA PHE A 68 -12.63 24.13 27.50
C PHE A 68 -13.90 24.97 27.65
N SER A 69 -14.84 24.86 26.71
CA SER A 69 -16.11 25.61 26.77
C SER A 69 -17.01 25.12 27.90
N ILE A 70 -17.03 23.81 28.15
CA ILE A 70 -17.75 23.21 29.29
C ILE A 70 -17.14 23.68 30.61
N LEU A 71 -15.80 23.65 30.74
CA LEU A 71 -15.10 24.11 31.94
C LEU A 71 -15.24 25.62 32.24
N LEU A 72 -15.60 26.44 31.25
CA LEU A 72 -15.82 27.88 31.42
C LEU A 72 -17.28 28.25 31.74
N TYR A 73 -18.21 27.31 31.60
CA TYR A 73 -19.65 27.52 31.83
C TYR A 73 -20.19 26.79 33.09
N ASP A 74 -19.35 25.98 33.75
CA ASP A 74 -19.53 25.49 35.14
C ASP A 74 -18.77 26.40 36.13
#